data_AF-A0A6V7VLS0-F1
#
_entry.id   AF-A0A6V7VLS0-F1
#
_cell.length_a   1.000
_cell.length_b   1.000
_cell.length_c   1.000
_cell.angle_alpha   90.00
_cell.angle_beta   90.00
_cell.angle_gamma   90.00
#
_symmetry.space_group_name_H-M   'P 1'
#
loop_
_entity.id
_entity.type
_entity.pdbx_description
1 polymer ?
#
loop_
_entity_poly.entity_id
_entity_poly.type
_entity_poly.pdbx_seq_one_letter_code
_entity_poly.pdbx_strand_id
1 'polypeptide(L)'
;MKATSDCSTPSKRENLVAELSKLISIDLYGTCNGHAKCDYGHCYKQELANHMFYLAFENSVCKEYITEKFWNLKHLIVPIVLSRRVFNNTKIPENVYIAVDDFNNVEDLAKYLLYLQNNETAYLKYFEWTKIYKKTTYRLSFNGLGIQYNQGYIKANNSTYGASYNTLCNLCEFAHKQHENSHPMHIISDIWKYWNNSNDCIDNWAIFGYKQTQKCKK
;
A
#
# COMPACT_ATOMS: atom_id res chain seq x y z
N MET A 1 2.18 13.84 1.48
CA MET A 1 1.66 13.52 2.82
C MET A 1 1.82 12.04 3.20
N LYS A 2 1.73 11.74 4.50
CA LYS A 2 1.50 10.40 5.05
C LYS A 2 0.57 10.47 6.26
N ALA A 3 -0.45 9.61 6.33
CA ALA A 3 -1.23 9.39 7.54
C ALA A 3 -0.86 8.03 8.16
N THR A 4 -0.56 7.99 9.46
CA THR A 4 -0.22 6.73 10.14
C THR A 4 -0.63 6.73 11.61
N SER A 5 -1.13 5.59 12.09
CA SER A 5 -1.42 5.34 13.50
C SER A 5 -0.68 4.13 14.07
N ASP A 6 0.04 3.40 13.23
CA ASP A 6 0.91 2.29 13.63
C ASP A 6 2.36 2.73 13.45
N CYS A 7 3.05 2.86 14.59
CA CYS A 7 4.29 3.63 14.73
C CYS A 7 5.54 2.75 14.78
N SER A 8 5.38 1.43 14.89
CA SER A 8 6.48 0.48 14.90
C SER A 8 6.10 -0.70 14.02
N THR A 9 6.63 -0.71 12.81
CA THR A 9 6.20 -1.67 11.78
C THR A 9 7.30 -2.66 11.42
N PRO A 10 6.95 -3.91 11.03
CA PRO A 10 7.91 -4.84 10.45
C PRO A 10 8.68 -4.27 9.25
N SER A 11 8.01 -3.48 8.41
CA SER A 11 8.63 -2.84 7.25
C SER A 11 9.63 -1.75 7.61
N LYS A 12 9.61 -1.25 8.86
CA LYS A 12 10.41 -0.10 9.31
C LYS A 12 10.19 1.15 8.46
N ARG A 13 8.97 1.31 7.93
CA ARG A 13 8.60 2.46 7.09
C ARG A 13 8.82 3.79 7.81
N GLU A 14 8.72 3.81 9.14
CA GLU A 14 8.96 4.97 9.98
C GLU A 14 10.39 5.53 9.80
N ASN A 15 11.39 4.66 9.66
CA ASN A 15 12.78 5.07 9.45
C ASN A 15 12.97 5.72 8.07
N LEU A 16 12.37 5.13 7.03
CA LEU A 16 12.41 5.70 5.69
C LEU A 16 11.75 7.08 5.65
N VAL A 17 10.59 7.22 6.29
CA VAL A 17 9.89 8.52 6.38
C VAL A 17 10.78 9.54 7.09
N ALA A 18 11.40 9.18 8.21
CA ALA A 18 12.29 10.08 8.95
C ALA A 18 13.47 10.57 8.10
N GLU A 19 14.06 9.71 7.27
CA GLU A 19 15.21 10.03 6.44
C GLU A 19 14.81 10.84 5.20
N LEU A 20 13.68 10.49 4.56
CA LEU A 20 13.13 11.26 3.45
C LEU A 20 12.69 12.67 3.89
N SER A 21 12.13 12.81 5.10
CA SER A 21 11.72 14.11 5.67
C SER A 21 12.89 15.07 5.90
N LYS A 22 14.15 14.60 5.92
CA LYS A 22 15.32 15.48 5.96
C LYS A 22 15.63 16.12 4.62
N LEU A 23 15.12 15.54 3.53
CA LEU A 23 15.45 15.93 2.15
C LEU A 23 14.32 16.69 1.47
N ILE A 24 13.07 16.40 1.81
CA ILE A 24 11.88 17.05 1.26
C ILE A 24 10.84 17.28 2.36
N SER A 25 9.97 18.27 2.18
CA SER A 25 8.84 18.50 3.10
C SER A 25 7.81 17.38 2.96
N ILE A 26 7.40 16.80 4.09
CA ILE A 26 6.38 15.75 4.16
C ILE A 26 5.38 16.10 5.26
N ASP A 27 4.14 16.32 4.86
CA ASP A 27 3.06 16.51 5.84
C ASP A 27 2.67 15.16 6.45
N LEU A 28 2.90 15.03 7.75
CA LEU A 28 2.68 13.83 8.54
C LEU A 28 1.42 13.97 9.39
N TYR A 29 0.50 13.02 9.29
CA TYR A 29 -0.78 13.00 10.00
C TYR A 29 -0.94 11.72 10.81
N GLY A 30 -1.87 11.75 11.77
CA GLY A 30 -2.21 10.61 12.61
C GLY A 30 -1.39 10.51 13.90
N THR A 31 -1.75 9.53 14.72
CA THR A 31 -1.35 9.46 16.14
C THR A 31 0.15 9.26 16.36
N CYS A 32 0.88 8.73 15.38
CA CYS A 32 2.34 8.62 15.49
C CYS A 32 3.07 9.96 15.39
N ASN A 33 2.40 11.02 14.95
CA ASN A 33 2.99 12.33 14.69
C ASN A 33 2.37 13.42 15.58
N GLY A 34 1.73 13.03 16.70
CA GLY A 34 1.09 13.97 17.62
C GLY A 34 -0.16 14.68 17.08
N HIS A 35 -0.58 14.37 15.85
CA HIS A 35 -1.78 14.92 15.24
C HIS A 35 -3.00 14.06 15.56
N ALA A 36 -4.14 14.71 15.86
CA ALA A 36 -5.42 14.03 15.97
C ALA A 36 -5.69 13.22 14.69
N LYS A 37 -6.45 12.13 14.79
CA LYS A 37 -6.88 11.38 13.60
C LYS A 37 -7.65 12.35 12.70
N CYS A 38 -7.06 12.70 11.57
CA CYS A 38 -7.76 13.35 10.48
C CYS A 38 -8.93 12.44 10.12
N ASP A 39 -10.17 12.92 10.29
CA ASP A 39 -11.34 12.11 10.00
C ASP A 39 -11.25 11.60 8.55
N TYR A 40 -11.42 10.28 8.39
CA TYR A 40 -11.41 9.60 7.10
C TYR A 40 -12.48 10.15 6.14
N GLY A 41 -13.47 10.89 6.66
CA GLY A 41 -14.49 11.59 5.90
C GLY A 41 -13.97 12.80 5.12
N HIS A 42 -13.86 13.95 5.80
CA HIS A 42 -13.63 15.25 5.15
C HIS A 42 -12.16 15.64 5.11
N CYS A 43 -11.52 15.71 6.27
CA CYS A 43 -10.11 16.11 6.43
C CYS A 43 -9.21 15.24 5.53
N TYR A 44 -9.34 13.92 5.60
CA TYR A 44 -8.42 13.02 4.91
C TYR A 44 -8.46 13.19 3.38
N LYS A 45 -9.65 13.40 2.82
CA LYS A 45 -9.81 13.61 1.37
C LYS A 45 -9.30 14.98 0.94
N GLN A 46 -9.51 16.00 1.77
CA GLN A 46 -9.02 17.34 1.51
C GLN A 46 -7.48 17.36 1.50
N GLU A 47 -6.86 16.70 2.47
CA GLU A 47 -5.41 16.55 2.49
C GLU A 47 -4.92 15.81 1.25
N LEU A 48 -5.52 14.67 0.88
CA LEU A 48 -5.11 13.97 -0.36
C LEU A 48 -5.22 14.87 -1.61
N ALA A 49 -6.22 15.75 -1.70
CA ALA A 49 -6.37 16.65 -2.83
C ALA A 49 -5.31 17.77 -2.87
N ASN A 50 -4.74 18.12 -1.72
CA ASN A 50 -3.75 19.19 -1.59
C ASN A 50 -2.30 18.71 -1.77
N HIS A 51 -2.07 17.43 -2.08
CA HIS A 51 -0.73 16.84 -2.19
C HIS A 51 -0.53 16.14 -3.53
N MET A 52 0.70 16.23 -4.06
CA MET A 52 1.09 15.49 -5.27
C MET A 52 1.35 14.00 -4.98
N PHE A 53 1.87 13.69 -3.79
CA PHE A 53 2.30 12.35 -3.43
C PHE A 53 1.72 11.87 -2.10
N TYR A 54 1.36 10.59 -2.06
CA TYR A 54 0.93 9.89 -0.87
C TYR A 54 1.89 8.74 -0.54
N LEU A 55 2.48 8.74 0.66
CA LEU A 55 3.35 7.64 1.11
C LEU A 55 2.51 6.41 1.51
N ALA A 56 2.16 5.60 0.51
CA ALA A 56 1.38 4.37 0.58
C ALA A 56 2.15 3.19 1.20
N PHE A 57 2.94 3.45 2.23
CA PHE A 57 3.81 2.45 2.86
C PHE A 57 3.02 1.50 3.74
N GLU A 58 3.07 0.21 3.42
CA GLU A 58 2.46 -0.87 4.20
C GLU A 58 3.25 -1.18 5.47
N ASN A 59 2.56 -1.83 6.42
CA ASN A 59 3.16 -2.25 7.69
C ASN A 59 4.20 -3.37 7.50
N SER A 60 4.03 -4.19 6.45
CA SER A 60 4.94 -5.27 6.08
C SER A 60 5.15 -5.22 4.57
N VAL A 61 6.30 -5.68 4.10
CA VAL A 61 6.57 -5.78 2.65
C VAL A 61 6.41 -7.24 2.24
N CYS A 62 5.21 -7.60 1.83
CA CYS A 62 4.88 -8.97 1.45
C CYS A 62 4.28 -9.00 0.06
N LYS A 63 4.54 -10.08 -0.68
CA LYS A 63 3.96 -10.33 -1.99
C LYS A 63 2.45 -10.11 -1.96
N GLU A 64 1.93 -9.30 -2.88
CA GLU A 64 0.50 -9.01 -3.08
C GLU A 64 -0.21 -8.36 -1.86
N TYR A 65 0.51 -7.95 -0.81
CA TYR A 65 -0.06 -7.22 0.32
C TYR A 65 -0.26 -5.75 -0.02
N ILE A 66 -1.39 -5.46 -0.68
CA ILE A 66 -1.77 -4.13 -1.17
C ILE A 66 -3.10 -3.70 -0.55
N THR A 67 -3.07 -2.70 0.32
CA THR A 67 -4.25 -2.28 1.10
C THR A 67 -4.83 -0.95 0.60
N GLU A 68 -5.77 -0.36 1.37
CA GLU A 68 -6.38 0.94 1.10
C GLU A 68 -5.36 2.06 0.86
N LYS A 69 -4.14 1.94 1.40
CA LYS A 69 -3.08 2.94 1.29
C LYS A 69 -2.73 3.19 -0.16
N PHE A 70 -2.49 2.12 -0.92
CA PHE A 70 -2.25 2.19 -2.35
C PHE A 70 -3.48 2.69 -3.11
N TRP A 71 -4.66 2.19 -2.76
CA TRP A 71 -5.91 2.52 -3.44
C TRP A 71 -6.39 3.97 -3.23
N ASN A 72 -5.68 4.77 -2.42
CA ASN A 72 -5.85 6.22 -2.44
C ASN A 72 -5.54 6.84 -3.81
N LEU A 73 -4.88 6.10 -4.72
CA LEU A 73 -4.80 6.39 -6.16
C LEU A 73 -6.13 6.85 -6.77
N LYS A 74 -7.28 6.35 -6.27
CA LYS A 74 -8.64 6.77 -6.70
C LYS A 74 -8.97 8.25 -6.43
N HIS A 75 -8.14 8.93 -5.65
CA HIS A 75 -8.21 10.36 -5.36
C HIS A 75 -7.30 11.20 -6.25
N LEU A 76 -6.73 10.60 -7.31
CA LEU A 76 -5.84 11.28 -8.26
C LEU A 76 -4.59 11.85 -7.60
N ILE A 77 -4.01 11.05 -6.70
CA ILE A 77 -2.71 11.30 -6.06
C ILE A 77 -1.76 10.16 -6.44
N VAL A 78 -0.48 10.46 -6.63
CA VAL A 78 0.51 9.43 -6.98
C VAL A 78 0.97 8.69 -5.71
N PRO A 79 0.72 7.38 -5.58
CA PRO A 79 1.18 6.60 -4.45
C PRO A 79 2.68 6.30 -4.57
N ILE A 80 3.39 6.46 -3.45
CA ILE A 80 4.77 6.00 -3.26
C ILE A 80 4.73 4.75 -2.39
N VAL A 81 5.21 3.63 -2.91
CA VAL A 81 5.17 2.31 -2.27
C VAL A 81 6.57 1.86 -1.87
N LEU A 82 6.67 0.93 -0.91
CA LEU A 82 7.97 0.46 -0.44
C LEU A 82 8.69 -0.41 -1.50
N SER A 83 7.98 -1.33 -2.15
CA SER A 83 8.62 -2.24 -3.10
C SER A 83 7.77 -2.54 -4.32
N ARG A 84 8.39 -2.48 -5.50
CA ARG A 84 7.80 -2.87 -6.78
C ARG A 84 7.45 -4.36 -6.80
N ARG A 85 8.25 -5.19 -6.12
CA ARG A 85 8.07 -6.65 -6.07
C ARG A 85 6.74 -7.09 -5.47
N VAL A 86 6.15 -6.28 -4.60
CA VAL A 86 4.81 -6.52 -4.03
C VAL A 86 3.74 -6.60 -5.13
N PHE A 87 3.98 -5.97 -6.28
CA PHE A 87 3.02 -5.84 -7.37
C PHE A 87 3.26 -6.81 -8.54
N ASN A 88 4.33 -7.62 -8.54
CA ASN A 88 4.76 -8.46 -9.69
C ASN A 88 3.66 -9.37 -10.27
N ASN A 89 2.75 -9.85 -9.43
CA ASN A 89 1.68 -10.78 -9.82
C ASN A 89 0.31 -10.10 -9.91
N THR A 90 0.29 -8.77 -9.94
CA THR A 90 -0.94 -8.00 -10.00
C THR A 90 -1.18 -7.49 -11.42
N LYS A 91 -2.43 -7.11 -11.71
CA LYS A 91 -2.79 -6.44 -12.97
C LYS A 91 -2.65 -4.92 -12.89
N ILE A 92 -1.96 -4.41 -11.86
CA ILE A 92 -1.79 -2.97 -11.65
C ILE A 92 -0.68 -2.50 -12.58
N PRO A 93 -0.92 -1.49 -13.43
CA PRO A 93 0.13 -1.00 -14.32
C PRO A 93 1.29 -0.37 -13.54
N GLU A 94 2.52 -0.64 -13.97
CA GLU A 94 3.74 -0.23 -13.28
C GLU A 94 4.01 1.28 -13.27
N ASN A 95 3.32 2.02 -14.15
CA ASN A 95 3.46 3.47 -14.33
C ASN A 95 2.44 4.30 -13.53
N VAL A 96 1.71 3.69 -12.58
CA VAL A 96 0.74 4.40 -11.74
C VAL A 96 1.24 4.69 -10.32
N TYR A 97 2.46 4.27 -9.99
CA TYR A 97 3.08 4.44 -8.68
C TYR A 97 4.60 4.57 -8.77
N ILE A 98 5.19 5.08 -7.70
CA ILE A 98 6.64 5.17 -7.52
C ILE A 98 7.05 4.14 -6.47
N ALA A 99 8.00 3.25 -6.77
CA ALA A 99 8.51 2.32 -5.78
C ALA A 99 9.86 2.78 -5.24
N VAL A 100 10.04 2.73 -3.93
CA VAL A 100 11.27 3.18 -3.27
C VAL A 100 12.47 2.32 -3.69
N ASP A 101 12.25 1.03 -3.92
CA ASP A 101 13.29 0.08 -4.36
C ASP A 101 13.70 0.20 -5.83
N ASP A 102 13.12 1.14 -6.58
CA ASP A 102 13.62 1.54 -7.91
C ASP A 102 14.84 2.48 -7.82
N PHE A 103 15.11 3.05 -6.65
CA PHE A 103 16.17 4.04 -6.42
C PHE A 103 17.31 3.42 -5.64
N ASN A 104 18.55 3.84 -5.95
CA ASN A 104 19.73 3.33 -5.27
C ASN A 104 19.80 3.76 -3.79
N ASN A 105 19.18 4.88 -3.45
CA ASN A 105 19.18 5.50 -2.12
C ASN A 105 18.01 6.49 -1.99
N VAL A 106 17.80 7.00 -0.78
CA VAL A 106 16.70 7.91 -0.45
C VAL A 106 16.89 9.28 -1.10
N GLU A 107 18.13 9.71 -1.33
CA GLU A 107 18.48 10.95 -2.00
C GLU A 107 18.07 10.95 -3.48
N ASP A 108 18.23 9.82 -4.17
CA ASP A 108 17.82 9.66 -5.56
C ASP A 108 16.28 9.64 -5.68
N LEU A 109 15.59 9.01 -4.73
CA LEU A 109 14.14 9.14 -4.61
C LEU A 109 13.73 10.61 -4.38
N ALA A 110 14.36 11.30 -3.44
CA ALA A 110 14.05 12.70 -3.14
C ALA A 110 14.26 13.60 -4.36
N LYS A 111 15.37 13.45 -5.08
CA LYS A 111 15.65 14.18 -6.34
C LYS A 111 14.57 13.91 -7.38
N TYR A 112 14.13 12.66 -7.52
CA TYR A 112 13.09 12.31 -8.47
C TYR A 112 11.74 12.94 -8.12
N LEU A 113 11.38 12.95 -6.84
CA LEU A 113 10.15 13.62 -6.38
C LEU A 113 10.21 15.13 -6.62
N LEU A 114 11.34 15.77 -6.32
CA LEU A 114 11.56 17.20 -6.62
C LEU A 114 11.51 17.48 -8.14
N TYR A 115 12.06 16.59 -8.97
CA TYR A 115 11.94 16.69 -10.43
C TYR A 115 10.48 16.66 -10.87
N LEU A 116 9.67 15.72 -10.36
CA LEU A 116 8.25 15.64 -10.68
C LEU A 116 7.45 16.85 -10.18
N GLN A 117 7.80 17.42 -9.03
CA GLN A 117 7.18 18.66 -8.55
C GLN A 117 7.40 19.84 -9.50
N ASN A 118 8.54 19.88 -10.19
CA ASN A 118 8.90 20.96 -11.12
C ASN A 118 8.64 20.61 -12.59
N ASN A 119 8.11 19.42 -12.88
CA ASN A 119 7.83 18.96 -14.23
C ASN A 119 6.43 18.36 -14.31
N GLU A 120 5.46 19.24 -14.58
CA GLU A 120 4.05 18.87 -14.70
C GLU A 120 3.82 17.80 -15.77
N THR A 121 4.47 17.89 -16.93
CA THR A 121 4.32 16.88 -17.99
C THR A 121 4.78 15.50 -17.54
N ALA A 122 5.89 15.42 -16.80
CA ALA A 122 6.36 14.16 -16.26
C ALA A 122 5.44 13.62 -15.15
N TYR A 123 4.96 14.49 -14.27
CA TYR A 123 4.01 14.12 -13.22
C TYR A 123 2.68 13.61 -13.79
N LEU A 124 2.14 14.29 -14.81
CA LEU A 124 0.86 13.91 -15.42
C LEU A 124 0.87 12.54 -16.11
N LYS A 125 2.05 12.00 -16.46
CA LYS A 125 2.18 10.64 -16.99
C LYS A 125 1.67 9.57 -16.01
N TYR A 126 1.76 9.81 -14.70
CA TYR A 126 1.23 8.90 -13.68
C TYR A 126 -0.31 8.81 -13.66
N PHE A 127 -1.01 9.65 -14.43
CA PHE A 127 -2.46 9.63 -14.53
C PHE A 127 -2.97 9.14 -15.89
N GLU A 128 -2.11 8.68 -16.80
CA GLU A 128 -2.54 8.19 -18.10
C GLU A 128 -3.47 6.97 -18.01
N TRP A 129 -3.37 6.19 -16.93
CA TRP A 129 -4.29 5.10 -16.64
C TRP A 129 -5.75 5.55 -16.59
N THR A 130 -6.04 6.81 -16.23
CA THR A 130 -7.41 7.35 -16.19
C THR A 130 -8.07 7.42 -17.57
N LYS A 131 -7.29 7.37 -18.65
CA LYS A 131 -7.79 7.30 -20.03
C LYS A 131 -8.38 5.93 -20.37
N ILE A 132 -7.90 4.88 -19.70
CA ILE A 132 -8.23 3.47 -19.99
C ILE A 132 -9.16 2.92 -18.90
N TYR A 133 -8.95 3.29 -17.64
CA TYR A 133 -9.68 2.78 -16.49
C TYR A 133 -10.58 3.86 -15.90
N LYS A 134 -11.86 3.50 -15.69
CA LYS A 134 -12.82 4.38 -15.03
C LYS A 134 -12.84 4.10 -13.53
N LYS A 135 -12.90 5.16 -12.72
CA LYS A 135 -13.22 5.05 -11.30
C LYS A 135 -14.62 4.45 -11.17
N THR A 136 -14.70 3.22 -10.69
CA THR A 136 -15.97 2.60 -10.36
C THR A 136 -16.22 2.67 -8.86
N THR A 137 -17.43 3.06 -8.47
CA THR A 137 -17.94 2.90 -7.12
C THR A 137 -18.76 1.63 -7.04
N TYR A 138 -18.15 0.47 -7.27
CA TYR A 138 -18.82 -0.80 -6.95
C TYR A 138 -18.86 -0.93 -5.43
N ARG A 139 -20.05 -0.68 -4.87
CA ARG A 139 -20.40 -1.18 -3.55
C ARG A 139 -20.71 -2.66 -3.75
N LEU A 140 -19.76 -3.54 -3.45
CA LEU A 140 -20.07 -4.97 -3.33
C LEU A 140 -21.07 -5.12 -2.18
N SER A 141 -22.32 -5.31 -2.52
CA SER A 141 -23.40 -5.55 -1.57
C SER A 141 -23.56 -7.06 -1.44
N PHE A 142 -22.95 -7.63 -0.40
CA PHE A 142 -23.18 -9.02 -0.01
C PHE A 142 -24.39 -9.07 0.94
N ASN A 143 -25.53 -8.50 0.55
CA ASN A 143 -26.73 -8.43 1.40
C ASN A 143 -27.22 -9.81 1.87
N GLY A 144 -26.82 -10.90 1.20
CA GLY A 144 -27.09 -12.28 1.66
C GLY A 144 -26.20 -12.81 2.78
N LEU A 145 -25.12 -12.09 3.18
CA LEU A 145 -24.16 -12.51 4.20
C LEU A 145 -24.08 -11.56 5.41
N GLY A 146 -24.88 -10.48 5.45
CA GLY A 146 -24.88 -9.52 6.56
C GLY A 146 -23.63 -8.63 6.67
N ILE A 147 -22.76 -8.62 5.65
CA ILE A 147 -21.49 -7.86 5.66
C ILE A 147 -21.72 -6.49 5.01
N GLN A 148 -21.69 -5.42 5.82
CA GLN A 148 -21.72 -4.04 5.33
C GLN A 148 -20.30 -3.53 5.04
N TYR A 149 -20.02 -3.17 3.78
CA TYR A 149 -18.73 -2.61 3.37
C TYR A 149 -18.73 -1.07 3.37
N ASN A 150 -17.65 -0.50 3.92
CA ASN A 150 -17.10 0.77 3.49
C ASN A 150 -15.61 0.55 3.16
N GLN A 151 -15.28 0.54 1.86
CA GLN A 151 -13.92 0.62 1.31
C GLN A 151 -12.91 -0.45 1.80
N GLY A 152 -12.94 -1.67 1.26
CA GLY A 152 -11.79 -2.60 1.33
C GLY A 152 -11.53 -3.27 2.68
N TYR A 153 -12.48 -3.19 3.62
CA TYR A 153 -12.38 -3.87 4.91
C TYR A 153 -13.55 -4.80 5.19
N ILE A 154 -13.27 -5.97 5.77
CA ILE A 154 -14.24 -6.87 6.40
C ILE A 154 -14.28 -6.52 7.90
N LYS A 155 -15.48 -6.40 8.47
CA LYS A 155 -15.65 -6.23 9.92
C LYS A 155 -16.22 -7.52 10.51
N ALA A 156 -15.47 -8.19 11.39
CA ALA A 156 -15.94 -9.36 12.12
C ALA A 156 -15.58 -9.21 13.61
N ASN A 157 -16.53 -9.46 14.52
CA ASN A 157 -16.35 -9.44 15.97
C ASN A 157 -15.52 -8.24 16.49
N ASN A 158 -15.98 -7.02 16.22
CA ASN A 158 -15.32 -5.75 16.58
C ASN A 158 -13.93 -5.49 15.97
N SER A 159 -13.45 -6.34 15.06
CA SER A 159 -12.16 -6.19 14.37
C SER A 159 -12.38 -5.79 12.90
N THR A 160 -11.46 -4.98 12.35
CA THR A 160 -11.50 -4.47 10.96
C THR A 160 -10.32 -5.05 10.18
N TYR A 161 -10.59 -5.76 9.09
CA TYR A 161 -9.60 -6.52 8.32
C TYR A 161 -9.49 -5.96 6.90
N GLY A 162 -8.34 -5.41 6.51
CA GLY A 162 -8.11 -4.91 5.16
C GLY A 162 -7.77 -6.04 4.22
N ALA A 163 -8.53 -6.23 3.14
CA ALA A 163 -8.20 -7.21 2.11
C ALA A 163 -8.20 -6.54 0.74
N SER A 164 -7.12 -6.71 -0.02
CA SER A 164 -7.11 -6.33 -1.43
C SER A 164 -8.21 -7.10 -2.16
N TYR A 165 -8.80 -6.51 -3.20
CA TYR A 165 -9.80 -7.18 -4.05
C TYR A 165 -9.29 -8.54 -4.56
N ASN A 166 -7.99 -8.62 -4.87
CA ASN A 166 -7.35 -9.86 -5.31
C ASN A 166 -7.19 -10.88 -4.19
N THR A 167 -7.03 -10.45 -2.93
CA THR A 167 -6.89 -11.39 -1.82
C THR A 167 -8.18 -12.15 -1.53
N LEU A 168 -9.33 -11.47 -1.65
CA LEU A 168 -10.63 -12.14 -1.52
C LEU A 168 -10.97 -12.97 -2.75
N CYS A 169 -10.61 -12.53 -3.96
CA CYS A 169 -10.73 -13.37 -5.16
C CYS A 169 -9.84 -14.61 -5.10
N ASN A 170 -8.58 -14.48 -4.68
CA ASN A 170 -7.65 -15.60 -4.52
C ASN A 170 -8.11 -16.55 -3.41
N LEU A 171 -8.65 -16.02 -2.30
CA LEU A 171 -9.25 -16.84 -1.24
C LEU A 171 -10.51 -17.56 -1.74
N CYS A 172 -11.34 -16.89 -2.54
CA CYS A 172 -12.54 -17.47 -3.14
C CYS A 172 -12.18 -18.55 -4.17
N GLU A 173 -11.23 -18.28 -5.08
CA GLU A 173 -10.71 -19.26 -6.03
C GLU A 173 -10.06 -20.44 -5.33
N PHE A 174 -9.29 -20.21 -4.25
CA PHE A 174 -8.70 -21.27 -3.45
C PHE A 174 -9.78 -22.13 -2.78
N ALA A 175 -10.78 -21.51 -2.16
CA ALA A 175 -11.91 -22.22 -1.55
C ALA A 175 -12.72 -23.03 -2.58
N HIS A 176 -12.95 -22.46 -3.78
CA HIS A 176 -13.64 -23.13 -4.88
C HIS A 176 -12.83 -24.31 -5.45
N LYS A 177 -11.52 -24.14 -5.67
CA LYS A 177 -10.63 -25.22 -6.16
C LYS A 177 -10.51 -26.38 -5.17
N GLN A 178 -10.61 -26.12 -3.87
CA GLN A 178 -10.64 -27.16 -2.84
C GLN A 178 -11.98 -27.93 -2.85
N HIS A 179 -13.09 -27.23 -3.09
CA HIS A 179 -14.43 -27.82 -3.18
C HIS A 179 -14.63 -28.68 -4.44
N GLU A 180 -14.21 -28.21 -5.62
CA GLU A 180 -14.37 -28.94 -6.89
C GLU A 180 -13.55 -30.23 -6.94
N ASN A 181 -12.40 -30.30 -6.25
CA ASN A 181 -11.51 -31.45 -6.29
C ASN A 181 -11.71 -32.43 -5.11
N SER A 182 -12.79 -32.32 -4.32
CA SER A 182 -13.04 -33.16 -3.13
C SER A 182 -11.86 -33.22 -2.14
N HIS A 183 -11.03 -32.18 -2.11
CA HIS A 183 -9.92 -32.12 -1.17
C HIS A 183 -10.45 -31.84 0.24
N PRO A 184 -9.86 -32.42 1.29
CA PRO A 184 -10.32 -32.20 2.66
C PRO A 184 -10.24 -30.71 3.01
N MET A 185 -11.30 -30.21 3.61
CA MET A 185 -11.42 -28.82 4.05
C MET A 185 -10.23 -28.46 4.96
N HIS A 186 -9.28 -27.68 4.44
CA HIS A 186 -8.19 -27.15 5.24
C HIS A 186 -8.70 -25.98 6.09
N ILE A 187 -9.03 -26.27 7.35
CA ILE A 187 -9.36 -25.25 8.34
C ILE A 187 -8.06 -24.52 8.71
N ILE A 188 -7.91 -23.30 8.21
CA ILE A 188 -6.85 -22.41 8.67
C ILE A 188 -7.26 -21.92 10.08
N SER A 189 -6.66 -22.52 11.12
CA SER A 189 -6.97 -22.20 12.51
C SER A 189 -6.58 -20.77 12.91
N ASP A 190 -5.64 -20.19 12.18
CA ASP A 190 -5.15 -18.84 12.40
C ASP A 190 -4.78 -18.19 11.06
N ILE A 191 -5.63 -17.27 10.60
CA ILE A 191 -5.44 -16.55 9.36
C ILE A 191 -4.19 -15.64 9.41
N TRP A 192 -3.81 -15.16 10.59
CA TRP A 192 -2.59 -14.38 10.78
C TRP A 192 -1.36 -15.25 10.65
N LYS A 193 -1.38 -16.45 11.21
CA LYS A 193 -0.29 -17.42 11.02
C LYS A 193 -0.13 -17.79 9.55
N TYR A 194 -1.22 -17.94 8.79
CA TYR A 194 -1.14 -18.21 7.35
C TYR A 194 -0.46 -17.08 6.56
N TRP A 195 -0.77 -15.82 6.89
CA TRP A 195 -0.20 -14.64 6.19
C TRP A 195 1.19 -14.25 6.70
N ASN A 196 1.50 -14.54 7.96
CA ASN A 196 2.79 -14.22 8.57
C ASN A 196 3.81 -15.38 8.48
N ASN A 197 3.39 -16.63 8.24
CA ASN A 197 4.30 -17.76 8.01
C ASN A 197 4.63 -17.99 6.54
N SER A 198 4.01 -17.29 5.60
CA SER A 198 4.42 -17.42 4.21
C SER A 198 5.79 -16.76 4.04
N ASN A 199 6.74 -17.51 3.47
CA ASN A 199 8.07 -17.06 3.03
C ASN A 199 8.01 -15.95 1.94
N ASP A 200 6.89 -15.24 1.82
CA ASP A 200 6.57 -14.24 0.81
C ASP A 200 6.77 -12.79 1.31
N CYS A 201 7.09 -12.63 2.60
CA CYS A 201 7.44 -11.34 3.20
C CYS A 201 8.95 -11.11 3.19
N ILE A 202 9.36 -9.90 2.84
CA ILE A 202 10.75 -9.44 2.92
C ILE A 202 11.00 -9.00 4.37
N ASP A 203 11.56 -9.91 5.16
CA ASP A 203 12.08 -9.56 6.48
C ASP A 203 13.20 -8.53 6.36
N ASN A 204 13.19 -7.55 7.26
CA ASN A 204 14.19 -6.49 7.29
C ASN A 204 14.29 -5.68 5.98
N TRP A 205 13.16 -5.36 5.33
CA TRP A 205 13.13 -4.54 4.11
C TRP A 205 13.97 -3.26 4.22
N ALA A 206 13.90 -2.54 5.35
CA ALA A 206 14.74 -1.36 5.56
C ALA A 206 16.24 -1.69 5.62
N ILE A 207 16.65 -2.89 6.05
CA ILE A 207 18.05 -3.32 6.02
C ILE A 207 18.48 -3.64 4.58
N PHE A 208 17.61 -4.18 3.73
CA PHE A 208 17.95 -4.47 2.32
C PHE A 208 17.94 -3.21 1.43
N GLY A 209 16.99 -2.29 1.63
CA GLY A 209 16.98 -0.99 0.96
C GLY A 209 18.14 -0.09 1.39
N TYR A 210 18.55 -0.13 2.67
CA TYR A 210 19.73 0.61 3.13
C TYR A 210 21.06 -0.07 2.76
N LYS A 211 21.19 -1.40 2.78
CA LYS A 211 22.50 -2.07 2.61
C LYS A 211 23.03 -2.18 1.18
N GLN A 212 22.27 -1.84 0.14
CA GLN A 212 22.89 -1.64 -1.18
C GLN A 212 23.90 -0.47 -1.17
N THR A 213 23.91 0.36 -0.12
CA THR A 213 24.86 1.47 0.04
C THR A 213 26.19 1.12 0.74
N GLN A 214 26.47 -0.15 1.12
CA GLN A 214 27.71 -0.47 1.85
C GLN A 214 28.61 -1.62 1.32
N LYS A 215 28.27 -2.30 0.22
CA LYS A 215 29.21 -3.25 -0.39
C LYS A 215 29.19 -3.17 -1.91
N CYS A 216 29.98 -2.22 -2.42
CA CYS A 216 30.79 -2.34 -3.64
C CYS A 216 31.66 -1.08 -3.78
N LYS A 217 32.67 -0.95 -2.93
CA LYS A 217 33.93 -0.29 -3.33
C LYS A 217 34.89 -1.42 -3.69
N LYS A 218 35.52 -1.28 -4.87
CA LYS A 218 36.47 -2.22 -5.47
C LYS A 218 37.54 -2.71 -4.50
#